data_AF-A0A1D2UF70-F1
#
_entry.id   AF-A0A1D2UF70-F1
#
_cell.length_a   1.000
_cell.length_b   1.000
_cell.length_c   1.000
_cell.angle_alpha   90.00
_cell.angle_beta   90.00
_cell.angle_gamma   90.00
#
_symmetry.space_group_name_H-M   'P 1'
#
loop_
_entity.id
_entity.type
_entity.pdbx_description
1 polymer ?
#
loop_
_entity_poly.entity_id
_entity_poly.type
_entity_poly.pdbx_seq_one_letter_code
_entity_poly.pdbx_strand_id
1 'polypeptide(L)'
;MGMGLMVGTFGLLAAPAAAQLSSQPFPPQRQPPGQLGRPGQDEPPTALPDPSIAQRQARLRNNDRQQRLVADTDKLLVLATELKQDVSKTNQNVLSVDVIKKAEEIEKLAHSVKERMKG
;
A
#
# COMPACT_ATOMS: atom_id res chain seq x y z
N MET A 1 35.70 32.91 21.31
CA MET A 1 35.14 31.56 21.17
C MET A 1 33.84 31.72 20.39
N GLY A 2 33.63 31.38 19.12
CA GLY A 2 34.33 30.61 18.10
C GLY A 2 33.21 30.19 17.13
N MET A 3 33.12 30.85 15.96
CA MET A 3 32.12 30.56 14.92
C MET A 3 32.30 29.13 14.36
N GLY A 4 31.18 28.48 14.02
CA GLY A 4 31.20 27.17 13.37
C GLY A 4 29.85 26.77 12.78
N LEU A 5 29.28 27.63 11.93
CA LEU A 5 28.19 27.27 11.01
C LEU A 5 28.82 26.58 9.78
N MET A 6 28.78 25.25 9.74
CA MET A 6 29.13 24.48 8.54
C MET A 6 27.86 24.17 7.76
N VAL A 7 27.54 25.06 6.84
CA VAL A 7 26.55 24.84 5.78
C VAL A 7 27.24 23.98 4.71
N GLY A 8 26.95 22.69 4.69
CA GLY A 8 27.39 21.79 3.63
C GLY A 8 26.50 21.94 2.40
N THR A 9 26.83 22.87 1.50
CA THR A 9 26.24 22.91 0.15
C THR A 9 26.81 21.78 -0.69
N PHE A 10 26.07 20.67 -0.81
CA PHE A 10 26.36 19.65 -1.80
C PHE A 10 25.86 20.15 -3.17
N GLY A 11 26.80 20.67 -3.94
CA GLY A 11 26.60 20.93 -5.36
C GLY A 11 26.87 19.69 -6.20
N LEU A 12 26.50 19.82 -7.49
CA LEU A 12 26.78 18.92 -8.62
C LEU A 12 25.93 17.64 -8.64
N LEU A 13 25.27 17.25 -9.74
CA LEU A 13 25.49 17.56 -11.15
C LEU A 13 24.23 17.13 -11.93
N ALA A 14 23.49 18.06 -12.53
CA ALA A 14 22.38 17.73 -13.43
C ALA A 14 22.94 17.44 -14.83
N ALA A 15 22.97 16.16 -15.22
CA ALA A 15 23.28 15.78 -16.59
C ALA A 15 22.03 15.99 -17.48
N PRO A 16 22.15 16.61 -18.67
CA PRO A 16 21.06 16.64 -19.63
C PRO A 16 20.90 15.23 -20.24
N ALA A 17 19.79 14.57 -19.92
CA ALA A 17 19.36 13.38 -20.64
C ALA A 17 19.04 13.81 -22.08
N ALA A 18 19.89 13.39 -23.01
CA ALA A 18 19.68 13.55 -24.43
C ALA A 18 18.33 12.91 -24.82
N ALA A 19 17.40 13.75 -25.25
CA ALA A 19 16.14 13.32 -25.85
C ALA A 19 16.45 12.63 -27.19
N GLN A 20 16.59 11.31 -27.16
CA GLN A 20 16.61 10.50 -28.37
C GLN A 20 15.18 10.19 -28.80
N LEU A 21 14.68 11.07 -29.67
CA LEU A 21 13.46 10.91 -30.44
C LEU A 21 13.63 9.69 -31.36
N SER A 22 13.23 8.51 -30.90
CA SER A 22 13.14 7.32 -31.74
C SER A 22 11.73 7.26 -32.31
N SER A 23 11.60 7.70 -33.56
CA SER A 23 10.42 7.56 -34.40
C SER A 23 10.15 6.07 -34.64
N GLN A 24 9.23 5.47 -33.89
CA GLN A 24 8.71 4.14 -34.25
C GLN A 24 7.70 4.30 -35.40
N PRO A 25 7.90 3.62 -36.55
CA PRO A 25 6.88 3.53 -37.57
C PRO A 25 5.77 2.58 -37.09
N PHE A 26 4.55 3.10 -36.98
CA PHE A 26 3.36 2.29 -36.71
C PHE A 26 3.15 1.26 -37.82
N PRO A 27 2.95 -0.04 -37.50
CA PRO A 27 2.50 -1.00 -38.49
C PRO A 27 1.04 -0.71 -38.89
N PRO A 28 0.65 -0.89 -40.17
CA PRO A 28 -0.72 -0.69 -40.60
C PRO A 28 -1.64 -1.71 -39.93
N GLN A 29 -2.57 -1.24 -39.10
CA GLN A 29 -3.65 -2.08 -38.58
C GLN A 29 -4.53 -2.54 -39.74
N ARG A 30 -4.60 -3.86 -39.95
CA ARG A 30 -5.61 -4.49 -40.79
C ARG A 30 -6.97 -4.25 -40.14
N GLN A 31 -7.79 -3.37 -40.72
CA GLN A 31 -9.18 -3.22 -40.36
C GLN A 31 -9.94 -4.49 -40.79
N PRO A 32 -10.64 -5.21 -39.89
CA PRO A 32 -11.55 -6.26 -40.32
C PRO A 32 -12.72 -5.61 -41.09
N PRO A 33 -13.13 -6.19 -42.24
CA PRO A 33 -14.22 -5.65 -43.05
C PRO A 33 -15.54 -5.71 -42.27
N GLY A 34 -16.33 -4.65 -42.44
CA GLY A 34 -17.51 -4.31 -41.67
C GLY A 34 -18.43 -5.48 -41.35
N GLN A 35 -18.69 -5.65 -40.06
CA GLN A 35 -19.86 -6.38 -39.60
C GLN A 35 -21.01 -5.36 -39.56
N LEU A 36 -21.98 -5.59 -40.45
CA LEU A 36 -23.19 -4.79 -40.60
C LEU A 36 -23.80 -4.46 -39.25
N GLY A 37 -24.20 -3.19 -39.09
CA GLY A 37 -24.87 -2.68 -37.91
C GLY A 37 -26.08 -3.55 -37.53
N ARG A 38 -26.05 -4.04 -36.29
CA ARG A 38 -27.25 -4.47 -35.57
C ARG A 38 -27.85 -3.22 -34.92
N PRO A 39 -29.04 -2.75 -35.35
CA PRO A 39 -29.74 -1.70 -34.62
C PRO A 39 -30.37 -2.31 -33.36
N GLY A 40 -30.07 -1.73 -32.19
CA GLY A 40 -30.82 -2.01 -30.96
C GLY A 40 -30.17 -2.95 -29.95
N GLN A 41 -28.92 -2.68 -29.56
CA GLN A 41 -28.50 -3.01 -28.20
C GLN A 41 -28.06 -1.71 -27.56
N ASP A 42 -28.93 -1.19 -26.70
CA ASP A 42 -28.64 -0.12 -25.76
C ASP A 42 -27.47 -0.58 -24.87
N GLU A 43 -26.23 -0.40 -25.32
CA GLU A 43 -25.11 -0.30 -24.39
C GLU A 43 -25.40 0.95 -23.55
N PRO A 44 -25.66 0.82 -22.23
CA PRO A 44 -25.78 2.00 -21.39
C PRO A 44 -24.49 2.78 -21.56
N PRO A 45 -24.55 4.12 -21.66
CA PRO A 45 -23.34 4.92 -21.71
C PRO A 45 -22.51 4.50 -20.50
N THR A 46 -21.28 4.07 -20.73
CA THR A 46 -20.30 3.82 -19.67
C THR A 46 -20.16 5.12 -18.90
N ALA A 47 -21.02 5.31 -17.90
CA ALA A 47 -21.09 6.51 -17.11
C ALA A 47 -19.78 6.53 -16.33
N LEU A 48 -18.84 7.35 -16.82
CA LEU A 48 -17.62 7.66 -16.09
C LEU A 48 -18.06 8.05 -14.67
N PRO A 49 -17.57 7.37 -13.61
CA PRO A 49 -17.97 7.69 -12.26
C PRO A 49 -17.77 9.18 -12.03
N ASP A 50 -18.81 9.87 -11.57
CA ASP A 50 -18.72 11.29 -11.22
C ASP A 50 -17.48 11.46 -10.31
N PRO A 51 -16.54 12.35 -10.67
CA PRO A 51 -15.29 12.52 -9.92
C PRO A 51 -15.53 12.82 -8.44
N SER A 52 -16.68 13.42 -8.09
CA SER A 52 -17.09 13.67 -6.70
C SER A 52 -17.41 12.38 -5.93
N ILE A 53 -18.04 11.41 -6.60
CA ILE A 53 -18.37 10.09 -6.03
C ILE A 53 -17.10 9.26 -5.87
N ALA A 54 -16.22 9.25 -6.88
CA ALA A 54 -14.92 8.57 -6.81
C ALA A 54 -14.06 9.11 -5.65
N GLN A 55 -14.03 10.43 -5.47
CA GLN A 55 -13.29 11.06 -4.38
C GLN A 55 -13.89 10.72 -3.00
N ARG A 56 -15.22 10.72 -2.87
CA ARG A 56 -15.90 10.32 -1.63
C ARG A 56 -15.58 8.87 -1.25
N GLN A 57 -15.65 7.95 -2.21
CA GLN A 57 -15.31 6.55 -1.99
C GLN A 57 -13.84 6.37 -1.59
N ALA A 58 -12.90 7.11 -2.21
CA ALA A 58 -11.49 7.08 -1.84
C ALA A 58 -11.27 7.54 -0.40
N ARG A 59 -11.95 8.61 0.04
CA ARG A 59 -11.89 9.08 1.44
C ARG A 59 -12.43 8.04 2.42
N LEU A 60 -13.55 7.39 2.10
CA LEU A 60 -14.13 6.34 2.94
C LEU A 60 -13.18 5.16 3.09
N ARG A 61 -12.58 4.68 1.99
CA ARG A 61 -11.59 3.60 2.02
C ARG A 61 -10.36 3.95 2.87
N ASN A 62 -9.86 5.19 2.75
CA ASN A 62 -8.71 5.62 3.55
C ASN A 62 -9.07 5.67 5.05
N ASN A 63 -10.26 6.16 5.39
CA ASN A 63 -10.71 6.22 6.78
C ASN A 63 -10.87 4.82 7.39
N ASP A 64 -11.55 3.90 6.68
CA ASP A 64 -11.68 2.50 7.11
C ASP A 64 -10.29 1.84 7.24
N ARG A 65 -9.37 2.08 6.31
CA ARG A 65 -7.99 1.60 6.40
C ARG A 65 -7.31 2.10 7.68
N GLN A 66 -7.44 3.38 7.99
CA GLN A 66 -6.86 3.99 9.18
C GLN A 66 -7.46 3.40 10.46
N GLN A 67 -8.79 3.26 10.53
CA GLN A 67 -9.46 2.68 11.69
C GLN A 67 -8.98 1.25 11.95
N ARG A 68 -8.89 0.42 10.91
CA ARG A 68 -8.40 -0.94 11.04
C ARG A 68 -6.92 -0.99 11.43
N LEU A 69 -6.08 -0.07 10.92
CA LEU A 69 -4.68 0.04 11.33
C LEU A 69 -4.57 0.32 12.83
N VAL A 70 -5.32 1.30 13.34
CA VAL A 70 -5.34 1.63 14.77
C VAL A 70 -5.77 0.43 15.61
N ALA A 71 -6.88 -0.21 15.24
CA ALA A 71 -7.40 -1.37 15.96
C ALA A 71 -6.40 -2.54 15.97
N ASP A 72 -5.76 -2.84 14.85
CA ASP A 72 -4.77 -3.92 14.77
C ASP A 72 -3.49 -3.58 15.56
N THR A 73 -3.05 -2.31 15.57
CA THR A 73 -1.90 -1.90 16.40
C THR A 73 -2.20 -1.94 17.89
N ASP A 74 -3.43 -1.61 18.30
CA ASP A 74 -3.85 -1.73 19.70
C ASP A 74 -3.86 -3.21 20.12
N LYS A 75 -4.40 -4.09 19.26
CA LYS A 75 -4.39 -5.54 19.51
C LYS A 75 -2.96 -6.10 19.56
N LEU A 76 -2.05 -5.62 18.70
CA LEU A 76 -0.63 -5.99 18.76
C LEU A 76 -0.01 -5.62 20.10
N LEU A 77 -0.30 -4.41 20.61
CA LEU A 77 0.23 -3.95 21.89
C LEU A 77 -0.24 -4.84 23.05
N VAL A 78 -1.53 -5.20 23.05
CA VAL A 78 -2.11 -6.11 24.05
C VAL A 78 -1.42 -7.47 24.00
N LEU A 79 -1.38 -8.12 22.82
CA LEU A 79 -0.79 -9.45 22.67
C LEU A 79 0.70 -9.45 23.02
N ALA A 80 1.45 -8.42 22.63
CA ALA A 80 2.87 -8.31 22.97
C ALA A 80 3.08 -8.15 24.48
N THR A 81 2.20 -7.40 25.16
CA THR A 81 2.24 -7.24 26.61
C THR A 81 1.95 -8.56 27.31
N GLU A 82 0.93 -9.29 26.85
CA GLU A 82 0.61 -10.62 27.37
C GLU A 82 1.75 -11.62 27.13
N LEU A 83 2.31 -11.65 25.92
CA LEU A 83 3.44 -12.52 25.59
C LEU A 83 4.62 -12.26 26.52
N LYS A 84 4.95 -10.99 26.79
CA LYS A 84 5.99 -10.62 27.75
C LYS A 84 5.69 -11.17 29.15
N GLN A 85 4.44 -11.04 29.62
CA GLN A 85 4.04 -11.55 30.93
C GLN A 85 4.15 -13.07 30.98
N ASP A 86 3.65 -13.77 29.97
CA ASP A 86 3.64 -15.23 29.94
C ASP A 86 5.08 -15.77 29.88
N VAL A 87 5.94 -15.18 29.05
CA VAL A 87 7.39 -15.52 29.00
C VAL A 87 8.08 -15.25 30.34
N SER A 88 7.73 -14.16 31.04
CA SER A 88 8.31 -13.86 32.36
C SER A 88 7.87 -14.82 33.46
N LYS A 89 6.71 -15.48 33.28
CA LYS A 89 6.13 -16.45 34.22
C LYS A 89 6.57 -17.88 33.92
N THR A 90 6.93 -18.20 32.67
CA THR A 90 7.44 -19.53 32.32
C THR A 90 8.80 -19.76 32.97
N ASN A 91 8.95 -20.84 33.73
CA ASN A 91 10.25 -21.30 34.21
C ASN A 91 11.13 -21.66 33.01
N GLN A 92 12.46 -21.46 33.13
CA GLN A 92 13.47 -21.46 32.05
C GLN A 92 13.47 -22.65 31.06
N ASN A 93 12.67 -23.70 31.29
CA ASN A 93 12.68 -24.93 30.50
C ASN A 93 11.36 -25.32 29.84
N VAL A 94 10.27 -24.55 30.00
CA VAL A 94 8.98 -24.87 29.36
C VAL A 94 8.27 -23.61 28.89
N LEU A 95 8.46 -23.26 27.62
CA LEU A 95 7.54 -22.34 26.93
C LEU A 95 6.22 -23.09 26.70
N SER A 96 5.12 -22.58 27.24
CA SER A 96 3.82 -23.22 27.04
C SER A 96 3.39 -23.09 25.57
N VAL A 97 2.67 -24.07 25.05
CA VAL A 97 2.12 -24.06 23.68
C VAL A 97 1.31 -22.79 23.41
N ASP A 98 0.64 -22.26 24.44
CA ASP A 98 -0.14 -21.03 24.34
C ASP A 98 0.74 -19.78 24.09
N VAL A 99 1.96 -19.74 24.64
CA VAL A 99 2.93 -18.65 24.39
C VAL A 99 3.37 -18.65 22.93
N ILE A 100 3.60 -19.83 22.37
CA ILE A 100 3.96 -19.99 20.95
C ILE A 100 2.82 -19.51 20.06
N LYS A 101 1.58 -19.94 20.35
CA LYS A 101 0.39 -19.49 19.60
C LYS A 101 0.20 -17.97 19.64
N LYS A 102 0.43 -17.33 20.79
CA LYS A 102 0.39 -15.86 20.90
C LYS A 102 1.46 -15.20 20.02
N ALA A 103 2.68 -15.74 20.00
CA ALA A 103 3.74 -15.24 19.13
C ALA A 103 3.37 -15.36 17.64
N GLU A 104 2.77 -16.48 17.22
CA GLU A 104 2.28 -16.65 15.84
C GLU A 104 1.15 -15.67 15.49
N GLU A 105 0.24 -15.39 16.44
CA GLU A 105 -0.82 -14.41 16.24
C GLU A 105 -0.25 -13.00 16.07
N ILE A 106 0.75 -12.64 16.88
CA ILE A 106 1.48 -11.37 16.75
C ILE A 106 2.15 -11.28 15.38
N GLU A 107 2.81 -12.34 14.90
CA GLU A 107 3.44 -12.35 13.58
C GLU A 107 2.43 -12.09 12.47
N LYS A 108 1.30 -12.81 12.47
CA LYS A 108 0.23 -12.66 11.47
C LYS A 108 -0.36 -11.24 11.49
N LEU A 109 -0.63 -10.71 12.68
CA LEU A 109 -1.21 -9.39 12.84
C LEU A 109 -0.22 -8.29 12.43
N ALA A 110 1.05 -8.42 12.81
CA ALA A 110 2.12 -7.49 12.41
C ALA A 110 2.32 -7.47 10.89
N HIS A 111 2.25 -8.65 10.25
CA HIS A 111 2.29 -8.75 8.80
C HIS A 111 1.08 -8.04 8.16
N SER A 112 -0.13 -8.25 8.69
CA SER A 112 -1.35 -7.59 8.19
C SER A 112 -1.28 -6.06 8.32
N VAL A 113 -0.79 -5.55 9.45
CA VAL A 113 -0.58 -4.10 9.66
C VAL A 113 0.39 -3.54 8.63
N LYS A 114 1.53 -4.19 8.42
CA LYS A 114 2.53 -3.78 7.43
C LYS A 114 1.93 -3.72 6.03
N GLU A 115 1.21 -4.77 5.61
CA GLU A 115 0.59 -4.78 4.27
C GLU A 115 -0.46 -3.69 4.13
N ARG A 116 -1.29 -3.45 5.16
CA ARG A 116 -2.29 -2.38 5.13
C ARG A 116 -1.68 -0.98 5.14
N MET A 117 -0.49 -0.79 5.71
CA MET A 117 0.20 0.50 5.65
C MET A 117 0.67 0.88 4.24
N LYS A 118 1.04 -0.11 3.41
CA LYS A 118 1.68 0.12 2.11
C LYS A 118 0.78 0.82 1.08
N GLY A 119 -0.53 0.61 1.11
CA GLY A 119 -1.39 1.12 0.03
C GLY A 119 -2.61 0.26 -0.14
#